data_AF-A0A4T0CJA4-F1
#
_entry.id   AF-A0A4T0CJA4-F1
#
_cell.length_a   1.000
_cell.length_b   1.000
_cell.length_c   1.000
_cell.angle_alpha   90.00
_cell.angle_beta   90.00
_cell.angle_gamma   90.00
#
_symmetry.space_group_name_H-M   'P 1'
#
loop_
_entity.id
_entity.type
_entity.pdbx_description
1 polymer ?
#
loop_
_entity_poly.entity_id
_entity_poly.type
_entity_poly.pdbx_seq_one_letter_code
_entity_poly.pdbx_strand_id
1 'polypeptide(L)'
;MTLAEDVNTISTFLSHDQTQLDPASSTPQHHDCIVLCVSAIFHCAETFFSTLQKHGSALTSTVVLCGGIGHSTPHLYTAVARNARYADLSEQINGLPEAQVMEKIFDHRFDGSRVRESGVRVLIEDQSTNC
;
A
#
# COMPACT_ATOMS: atom_id res chain seq x y z
N MET A 1 -32.06 -6.10 13.91
CA MET A 1 -30.62 -6.35 13.89
C MET A 1 -30.39 -7.75 13.34
N THR A 2 -29.93 -7.82 12.10
CA THR A 2 -29.55 -9.05 11.40
C THR A 2 -28.05 -9.26 11.51
N LEU A 3 -27.56 -10.49 11.30
CA LEU A 3 -26.12 -10.78 11.25
C LEU A 3 -25.37 -9.86 10.26
N ALA A 4 -25.99 -9.54 9.12
CA ALA A 4 -25.40 -8.65 8.14
C ALA A 4 -25.26 -7.21 8.68
N GLU A 5 -26.24 -6.72 9.42
CA GLU A 5 -26.18 -5.40 10.07
C GLU A 5 -25.08 -5.35 11.13
N ASP A 6 -24.91 -6.42 11.91
CA ASP A 6 -23.85 -6.51 12.93
C ASP A 6 -22.46 -6.52 12.29
N VAL A 7 -22.25 -7.33 11.25
CA VAL A 7 -20.98 -7.39 10.50
C VAL A 7 -20.66 -6.03 9.88
N ASN A 8 -21.64 -5.38 9.26
CA ASN A 8 -21.42 -4.06 8.64
C ASN A 8 -21.13 -2.98 9.68
N THR A 9 -21.74 -3.06 10.86
CA THR A 9 -21.45 -2.12 11.97
C THR A 9 -20.00 -2.25 12.42
N ILE A 10 -19.51 -3.46 12.66
CA ILE A 10 -18.12 -3.70 13.05
C ILE A 10 -17.17 -3.31 11.92
N SER A 11 -17.48 -3.68 10.68
CA SER A 11 -16.66 -3.32 9.52
C SER A 11 -16.50 -1.81 9.39
N THR A 12 -17.61 -1.06 9.52
CA THR A 12 -17.60 0.41 9.43
C THR A 12 -16.77 1.04 10.54
N PHE A 13 -16.84 0.48 11.76
CA PHE A 13 -16.03 0.92 12.88
C PHE A 13 -14.53 0.68 12.64
N LEU A 14 -14.15 -0.50 12.15
CA LEU A 14 -12.75 -0.86 11.89
C LEU A 14 -12.15 -0.11 10.69
N SER A 15 -12.95 0.18 9.66
CA SER A 15 -12.52 0.85 8.43
C SER A 15 -12.78 2.36 8.44
N HIS A 16 -12.93 2.97 9.62
CA HIS A 16 -13.25 4.38 9.70
C HIS A 16 -12.05 5.24 9.27
N ASP A 17 -12.10 5.78 8.06
CA ASP A 17 -11.03 6.61 7.50
C ASP A 17 -10.88 7.92 8.27
N GLN A 18 -9.69 8.14 8.83
CA GLN A 18 -9.32 9.41 9.47
C GLN A 18 -8.65 10.39 8.49
N THR A 19 -8.19 9.89 7.35
CA THR A 19 -7.52 10.65 6.30
C THR A 19 -8.10 10.28 4.95
N GLN A 20 -8.54 11.26 4.16
CA GLN A 20 -9.08 11.02 2.83
C GLN A 20 -7.99 11.16 1.76
N LEU A 21 -7.62 10.04 1.16
CA LEU A 21 -6.83 10.01 -0.07
C LEU A 21 -7.80 9.96 -1.25
N ASP A 22 -8.04 11.11 -1.90
CA ASP A 22 -8.85 11.17 -3.10
C ASP A 22 -7.96 11.33 -4.35
N PRO A 23 -7.80 10.29 -5.18
CA PRO A 23 -7.06 10.38 -6.43
C PRO A 23 -7.72 11.35 -7.44
N ALA A 24 -9.00 11.68 -7.29
CA ALA A 24 -9.71 12.60 -8.18
C ALA A 24 -9.50 14.07 -7.80
N SER A 25 -9.14 14.36 -6.55
CA SER A 25 -8.89 15.73 -6.07
C SER A 25 -7.82 16.45 -6.90
N SER A 26 -8.03 17.74 -7.15
CA SER A 26 -7.05 18.60 -7.84
C SER A 26 -5.94 19.09 -6.90
N THR A 27 -6.23 19.21 -5.61
CA THR A 27 -5.29 19.68 -4.59
C THR A 27 -5.27 18.70 -3.42
N PRO A 28 -4.19 17.91 -3.25
CA PRO A 28 -4.08 16.98 -2.13
C PRO A 28 -3.79 17.75 -0.84
N GLN A 29 -4.24 17.22 0.29
CA GLN A 29 -3.68 17.62 1.57
C GLN A 29 -2.24 17.13 1.67
N HIS A 30 -1.31 18.00 2.07
CA HIS A 30 0.08 17.61 2.26
C HIS A 30 0.27 16.88 3.59
N HIS A 31 1.08 15.82 3.57
CA HIS A 31 1.52 15.06 4.73
C HIS A 31 3.05 14.97 4.75
N ASP A 32 3.69 15.27 5.88
CA ASP A 32 5.17 15.20 5.96
C ASP A 32 5.71 13.78 5.72
N CYS A 33 4.94 12.77 6.15
CA CYS A 33 5.23 11.36 5.99
C CYS A 33 3.93 10.55 5.90
N ILE A 34 3.91 9.54 5.03
CA ILE A 34 2.85 8.52 4.96
C ILE A 34 3.49 7.14 5.16
N VAL A 35 2.94 6.36 6.08
CA VAL A 35 3.36 4.97 6.33
C VAL A 35 2.31 4.03 5.75
N LEU A 36 2.71 3.18 4.81
CA LEU A 36 1.89 2.08 4.31
C LEU A 36 2.29 0.80 5.03
N CYS A 37 1.47 0.37 6.00
CA CYS A 37 1.54 -0.97 6.57
C CYS A 37 1.06 -1.96 5.50
N VAL A 38 1.97 -2.79 5.00
CA VAL A 38 1.67 -3.67 3.88
C VAL A 38 0.64 -4.72 4.29
N SER A 39 -0.26 -5.05 3.37
CA SER A 39 -1.22 -6.14 3.54
C SER A 39 -1.51 -6.79 2.19
N ALA A 40 -2.20 -7.93 2.21
CA ALA A 40 -2.68 -8.62 1.01
C ALA A 40 -3.91 -7.93 0.34
N ILE A 41 -4.41 -6.82 0.92
CA ILE A 41 -5.55 -6.06 0.40
C ILE A 41 -5.02 -4.94 -0.51
N PHE A 42 -4.93 -5.23 -1.82
CA PHE A 42 -4.30 -4.30 -2.76
C PHE A 42 -5.01 -2.96 -2.89
N HIS A 43 -6.33 -2.90 -2.71
CA HIS A 43 -7.09 -1.66 -2.94
C HIS A 43 -6.50 -0.45 -2.20
N CYS A 44 -6.08 -0.62 -0.94
CA CYS A 44 -5.45 0.46 -0.16
C CYS A 44 -4.13 0.92 -0.79
N ALA A 45 -3.26 -0.02 -1.17
CA ALA A 45 -1.98 0.28 -1.82
C ALA A 45 -2.19 0.90 -3.21
N GLU A 46 -3.13 0.40 -4.01
CA GLU A 46 -3.43 0.92 -5.34
C GLU A 46 -3.98 2.35 -5.29
N THR A 47 -4.90 2.64 -4.36
CA THR A 47 -5.44 3.98 -4.15
C THR A 47 -4.34 4.94 -3.70
N PHE A 48 -3.50 4.52 -2.77
CA PHE A 48 -2.36 5.32 -2.31
C PHE A 48 -1.36 5.58 -3.44
N PHE A 49 -0.90 4.54 -4.15
CA PHE A 49 0.09 4.69 -5.22
C PHE A 49 -0.44 5.48 -6.41
N SER A 50 -1.71 5.34 -6.77
CA SER A 50 -2.30 6.16 -7.84
C SER A 50 -2.37 7.63 -7.45
N THR A 51 -2.74 7.92 -6.20
CA THR A 51 -2.73 9.28 -5.65
C THR A 51 -1.30 9.84 -5.60
N LEU A 52 -0.33 9.02 -5.17
CA LEU A 52 1.08 9.40 -5.10
C LEU A 52 1.69 9.63 -6.49
N GLN A 53 1.36 8.81 -7.49
CA GLN A 53 1.78 9.03 -8.88
C GLN A 53 1.26 10.34 -9.46
N LYS A 54 0.03 10.73 -9.10
CA LYS A 54 -0.60 11.96 -9.60
C LYS A 54 -0.01 13.21 -8.96
N HIS A 55 0.27 13.16 -7.66
CA HIS A 55 0.58 14.34 -6.86
C HIS A 55 2.05 14.44 -6.44
N GLY A 56 2.79 13.34 -6.44
CA GLY A 56 4.21 13.30 -6.05
C GLY A 56 4.46 13.95 -4.70
N SER A 57 5.49 14.80 -4.64
CA SER A 57 5.88 15.55 -3.43
C SER A 57 4.81 16.52 -2.91
N ALA A 58 3.82 16.90 -3.72
CA ALA A 58 2.70 17.70 -3.23
C ALA A 58 1.82 16.94 -2.23
N LEU A 59 1.69 15.61 -2.38
CA LEU A 59 0.99 14.76 -1.41
C LEU A 59 1.84 14.51 -0.17
N THR A 60 3.09 14.08 -0.35
CA THR A 60 3.98 13.80 0.77
C THR A 60 5.44 13.89 0.41
N SER A 61 6.28 14.31 1.37
CA SER A 61 7.73 14.33 1.20
C SER A 61 8.38 12.96 1.43
N THR A 62 7.71 12.07 2.19
CA THR A 62 8.28 10.77 2.59
C THR A 62 7.22 9.68 2.63
N VAL A 63 7.54 8.53 2.07
CA VAL A 63 6.74 7.30 2.14
C VAL A 63 7.56 6.23 2.85
N VAL A 64 6.96 5.54 3.81
CA VAL A 64 7.53 4.36 4.44
C VAL A 64 6.68 3.15 4.04
N LEU A 65 7.26 2.19 3.35
CA LEU A 65 6.67 0.87 3.16
C LEU A 65 7.09 0.02 4.36
N CYS A 66 6.12 -0.40 5.18
CA CYS A 66 6.36 -1.07 6.45
C CYS A 66 5.82 -2.49 6.41
N GLY A 67 6.68 -3.46 6.66
CA GLY A 67 6.32 -4.87 6.74
C GLY A 67 7.51 -5.79 6.51
N GLY A 68 7.91 -6.54 7.52
CA GLY A 68 8.91 -7.60 7.41
C GLY A 68 8.31 -8.93 6.96
N ILE A 69 8.64 -10.01 7.67
CA ILE A 69 8.07 -11.35 7.45
C ILE A 69 7.24 -11.71 8.68
N GLY A 70 5.96 -12.03 8.47
CA GLY A 70 5.00 -12.32 9.52
C GLY A 70 3.83 -13.20 9.05
N HIS A 71 2.76 -13.20 9.84
CA HIS A 71 1.59 -14.05 9.60
C HIS A 71 0.88 -13.74 8.26
N SER A 72 0.93 -12.48 7.81
CA SER A 72 0.31 -12.01 6.56
C SER A 72 1.11 -12.34 5.30
N THR A 73 2.40 -12.68 5.43
CA THR A 73 3.32 -12.76 4.28
C THR A 73 2.91 -13.84 3.27
N PRO A 74 2.53 -15.08 3.68
CA PRO A 74 2.04 -16.09 2.73
C PRO A 74 0.75 -15.66 2.01
N HIS A 75 -0.10 -14.88 2.68
CA HIS A 75 -1.33 -14.35 2.09
C HIS A 75 -1.02 -13.29 1.03
N LEU A 76 -0.03 -12.43 1.26
CA LEU A 76 0.45 -11.47 0.27
C LEU A 76 1.00 -12.18 -0.97
N TYR A 77 1.87 -13.18 -0.80
CA TYR A 77 2.42 -13.95 -1.92
C TYR A 77 1.32 -14.62 -2.75
N THR A 78 0.35 -15.24 -2.06
CA THR A 78 -0.82 -15.87 -2.71
C THR A 78 -1.66 -14.85 -3.47
N ALA A 79 -1.90 -13.68 -2.88
CA ALA A 79 -2.66 -12.61 -3.50
C ALA A 79 -1.95 -12.09 -4.77
N VAL A 80 -0.63 -11.92 -4.73
CA VAL A 80 0.16 -11.52 -5.91
C VAL A 80 0.07 -12.57 -7.00
N ALA A 81 0.30 -13.85 -6.69
CA ALA A 81 0.27 -14.93 -7.65
C ALA A 81 -1.11 -15.13 -8.33
N ARG A 82 -2.20 -14.81 -7.62
CA ARG A 82 -3.58 -14.95 -8.14
C ARG A 82 -4.12 -13.69 -8.83
N ASN A 83 -3.43 -12.56 -8.72
CA ASN A 83 -3.88 -11.31 -9.31
C ASN A 83 -3.30 -11.15 -10.72
N ALA A 84 -4.14 -11.07 -11.74
CA ALA A 84 -3.72 -10.93 -13.14
C ALA A 84 -2.78 -9.73 -13.40
N ARG A 85 -2.86 -8.67 -12.58
CA ARG A 85 -1.99 -7.49 -12.69
C ARG A 85 -0.59 -7.72 -12.12
N TYR A 86 -0.44 -8.64 -11.16
CA TYR A 86 0.80 -8.82 -10.38
C TYR A 86 1.42 -10.22 -10.51
N ALA A 87 0.73 -11.17 -11.14
CA ALA A 87 1.12 -12.58 -11.16
C ALA A 87 2.52 -12.83 -11.75
N ASP A 88 2.96 -12.02 -12.70
CA ASP A 88 4.30 -12.07 -13.31
C ASP A 88 5.43 -11.65 -12.33
N LEU A 89 5.10 -11.01 -11.21
CA LEU A 89 6.05 -10.71 -10.13
C LEU A 89 6.21 -11.88 -9.15
N SER A 90 5.35 -12.90 -9.21
CA SER A 90 5.26 -13.96 -8.19
C SER A 90 6.58 -14.70 -7.93
N GLU A 91 7.35 -15.00 -8.97
CA GLU A 91 8.65 -15.67 -8.84
C GLU A 91 9.71 -14.78 -8.19
N GLN A 92 9.57 -13.46 -8.30
CA GLN A 92 10.56 -12.48 -7.83
C GLN A 92 10.35 -12.05 -6.37
N ILE A 93 9.19 -12.38 -5.78
CA ILE A 93 8.80 -11.90 -4.45
C ILE A 93 8.91 -12.98 -3.36
N ASN A 94 9.10 -14.25 -3.73
CA ASN A 94 9.20 -15.33 -2.76
C ASN A 94 10.41 -15.15 -1.84
N GLY A 95 10.16 -15.17 -0.53
CA GLY A 95 11.19 -14.98 0.49
C GLY A 95 11.52 -13.51 0.79
N LEU A 96 10.90 -12.55 0.08
CA LEU A 96 11.07 -11.14 0.37
C LEU A 96 10.12 -10.67 1.49
N PRO A 97 10.58 -9.77 2.37
CA PRO A 97 9.71 -9.00 3.26
C PRO A 97 8.55 -8.31 2.54
N GLU A 98 7.43 -8.13 3.23
CA GLU A 98 6.22 -7.52 2.68
C GLU A 98 6.47 -6.11 2.09
N ALA A 99 7.28 -5.28 2.76
CA ALA A 99 7.68 -3.97 2.27
C ALA A 99 8.42 -4.03 0.93
N GLN A 100 9.32 -5.00 0.75
CA GLN A 100 10.05 -5.20 -0.50
C GLN A 100 9.16 -5.75 -1.62
N VAL A 101 8.19 -6.62 -1.29
CA VAL A 101 7.16 -7.05 -2.25
C VAL A 101 6.36 -5.85 -2.74
N MET A 102 5.96 -4.98 -1.81
CA MET A 102 5.19 -3.79 -2.14
C MET A 102 6.00 -2.75 -2.92
N GLU A 103 7.31 -2.60 -2.63
CA GLU A 103 8.22 -1.79 -3.43
C GLU A 103 8.30 -2.29 -4.88
N LYS A 104 8.42 -3.60 -5.09
CA LYS A 104 8.38 -4.18 -6.44
C LYS A 104 7.08 -3.84 -7.16
N ILE A 105 5.93 -4.00 -6.50
CA ILE A 105 4.64 -3.63 -7.10
C ILE A 105 4.63 -2.14 -7.46
N PHE A 106 5.06 -1.28 -6.54
CA PHE A 106 5.13 0.16 -6.74
C PHE A 106 6.00 0.53 -7.96
N ASP A 107 7.21 -0.01 -8.04
CA ASP A 107 8.13 0.29 -9.14
C ASP A 107 7.64 -0.26 -10.48
N HIS A 108 7.15 -1.50 -10.51
CA HIS A 108 6.76 -2.17 -11.75
C HIS A 108 5.36 -1.80 -12.27
N ARG A 109 4.48 -1.24 -11.44
CA ARG A 109 3.07 -0.97 -11.79
C ARG A 109 2.63 0.46 -11.57
N PHE A 110 3.40 1.22 -10.80
CA PHE A 110 3.10 2.59 -10.43
C PHE A 110 4.30 3.52 -10.65
N ASP A 111 5.23 3.19 -11.56
CA ASP A 111 6.31 4.07 -12.01
C ASP A 111 7.02 4.75 -10.83
N GLY A 112 7.42 3.94 -9.85
CA GLY A 112 8.01 4.42 -8.61
C GLY A 112 9.27 5.26 -8.83
N SER A 113 9.96 5.07 -9.96
CA SER A 113 11.03 5.96 -10.44
C SER A 113 10.56 7.40 -10.59
N ARG A 114 9.49 7.63 -11.36
CA ARG A 114 8.96 8.97 -11.61
C ARG A 114 8.45 9.64 -10.33
N VAL A 115 7.91 8.86 -9.39
CA VAL A 115 7.52 9.37 -8.08
C VAL A 115 8.75 9.85 -7.30
N ARG A 116 9.83 9.08 -7.27
CA ARG A 116 11.08 9.48 -6.60
C ARG A 116 11.70 10.73 -7.26
N GLU A 117 11.62 10.85 -8.59
CA GLU A 117 12.05 12.04 -9.34
C GLU A 117 11.26 13.31 -8.97
N SER A 118 10.02 13.18 -8.52
CA SER A 118 9.21 14.31 -8.01
C SER A 118 9.69 14.84 -6.65
N GLY A 119 10.68 14.20 -6.01
CA GLY A 119 11.25 14.57 -4.72
C GLY A 119 10.73 13.74 -3.53
N VAL A 120 9.89 12.73 -3.78
CA VAL A 120 9.40 11.83 -2.73
C VAL A 120 10.50 10.86 -2.32
N ARG A 121 10.79 10.79 -1.01
CA ARG A 121 11.68 9.76 -0.46
C ARG A 121 10.88 8.51 -0.13
N VAL A 122 11.28 7.36 -0.67
CA VAL A 122 10.67 6.07 -0.32
C VAL A 122 11.64 5.31 0.57
N LEU A 123 11.19 4.97 1.77
CA LEU A 123 11.92 4.22 2.78
C LEU A 123 11.31 2.84 2.94
N ILE A 124 12.15 1.83 3.10
CA ILE A 124 11.75 0.43 3.28
C ILE A 124 12.06 0.04 4.72
N GLU A 125 11.02 -0.32 5.47
CA GLU A 125 11.12 -0.94 6.79
C GLU A 125 10.69 -2.41 6.63
N ASP A 126 11.67 -3.31 6.64
CA ASP A 126 11.51 -4.72 6.27
C ASP A 126 11.85 -5.70 7.40
N GLN A 127 11.88 -5.23 8.65
CA GLN A 127 12.26 -6.02 9.83
C GLN A 127 11.07 -6.28 10.78
N SER A 128 9.96 -5.53 10.68
CA SER A 128 8.77 -5.75 11.51
C SER A 128 8.11 -7.11 11.28
N THR A 129 7.75 -7.83 12.34
CA THR A 129 7.09 -9.15 12.25
C THR A 129 5.61 -9.12 12.63
N ASN A 130 5.10 -7.96 13.04
CA ASN A 130 3.75 -7.72 13.54
C ASN A 130 3.34 -6.25 13.40
N CYS A 131 2.05 -5.99 13.62
CA CYS A 131 1.49 -4.66 13.80
C CYS A 131 1.78 -4.09 15.19
#